data_AF-D6PL75-F1
#
_entry.id   AF-D6PL75-F1
#
_cell.length_a   1.000
_cell.length_b   1.000
_cell.length_c   1.000
_cell.angle_alpha   90.00
_cell.angle_beta   90.00
_cell.angle_gamma   90.00
#
_symmetry.space_group_name_H-M   'P 1'
#
loop_
_entity.id
_entity.type
_entity.pdbx_description
1 polymer ?
#
loop_
_entity_poly.entity_id
_entity_poly.type
_entity_poly.pdbx_seq_one_letter_code
_entity_poly.pdbx_strand_id
1 'polypeptide(L)' 'MNVETFLKWKILPRLMMLVSTLMSWRCAEWFMELDAPTASQSAFVSVVMGVMTGIFGIWIGQEHKVDK' A
#
# COMPACT_ATOMS: atom_id res chain seq x y z
N MET A 1 -13.39 5.28 25.15
CA MET A 1 -13.63 5.34 23.69
C MET A 1 -13.58 3.92 23.16
N ASN A 2 -14.72 3.41 22.69
CA ASN A 2 -14.89 2.01 22.32
C ASN A 2 -14.23 1.71 20.97
N VAL A 3 -13.60 0.54 20.86
CA VAL A 3 -12.92 0.03 19.64
C VAL A 3 -13.89 -0.02 18.44
N GLU A 4 -15.19 -0.16 18.71
CA GLU A 4 -16.27 -0.18 17.72
C GLU A 4 -16.42 1.14 16.95
N THR A 5 -16.12 2.29 17.56
CA THR A 5 -16.20 3.60 16.87
C THR A 5 -14.99 3.81 15.95
N PHE A 6 -13.83 3.27 16.31
CA PHE A 6 -12.61 3.31 15.49
C PHE A 6 -12.75 2.45 14.22
N LEU A 7 -13.40 1.29 14.33
CA LEU A 7 -13.76 0.45 13.19
C LEU A 7 -14.83 1.10 12.29
N LYS A 8 -15.84 1.75 12.87
CA LYS A 8 -16.91 2.44 12.13
C LYS A 8 -16.42 3.60 11.25
N TRP A 9 -15.30 4.23 11.60
CA TRP A 9 -14.82 5.42 10.89
C TRP A 9 -13.95 5.13 9.66
N LYS A 10 -13.78 3.85 9.28
CA LYS A 10 -12.91 3.44 8.15
C LYS A 10 -11.51 4.07 8.22
N ILE A 11 -11.01 4.33 9.43
CA ILE A 11 -9.72 5.00 9.64
C ILE A 11 -8.56 4.08 9.26
N LEU A 12 -8.67 2.78 9.58
CA LEU A 12 -7.71 1.74 9.23
C LEU A 12 -7.53 1.63 7.69
N PRO A 13 -8.59 1.56 6.88
CA PRO A 13 -8.54 1.70 5.41
C PRO A 13 -7.72 2.88 4.90
N ARG A 14 -8.00 4.08 5.43
CA ARG A 14 -7.41 5.34 4.96
C ARG A 14 -5.96 5.45 5.39
N LEU A 15 -5.65 4.97 6.58
CA LEU A 15 -4.28 4.87 7.08
C LEU A 15 -3.46 3.89 6.22
N MET A 16 -4.05 2.75 5.83
CA MET A 16 -3.39 1.78 4.96
C MET A 16 -3.11 2.34 3.56
N MET A 17 -4.02 3.17 3.00
CA MET A 17 -3.72 3.91 1.76
C MET A 17 -2.53 4.84 1.92
N LEU A 18 -2.49 5.64 2.99
CA LEU A 18 -1.38 6.56 3.26
C LEU A 18 -0.05 5.83 3.43
N VAL A 19 -0.04 4.73 4.19
CA VAL A 19 1.15 3.89 4.38
C VAL A 19 1.60 3.28 3.06
N SER A 20 0.65 2.82 2.22
CA SER A 20 0.97 2.28 0.91
C SER A 20 1.65 3.32 0.01
N THR A 21 1.11 4.53 -0.07
CA THR A 21 1.71 5.61 -0.87
C THR A 21 3.08 6.03 -0.35
N LEU A 22 3.26 6.10 0.97
CA LEU A 22 4.57 6.43 1.58
C LEU A 22 5.62 5.35 1.30
N MET A 23 5.25 4.07 1.41
CA MET A 23 6.14 2.95 1.06
C MET A 23 6.54 3.00 -0.42
N SER A 24 5.59 3.26 -1.33
CA SER A 24 5.87 3.43 -2.75
C SER A 24 6.86 4.56 -3.02
N TRP A 25 6.66 5.69 -2.35
CA TRP A 25 7.57 6.84 -2.45
C TRP A 25 8.98 6.50 -1.96
N ARG A 26 9.11 5.79 -0.83
CA ARG A 26 10.41 5.39 -0.28
C ARG A 26 11.17 4.42 -1.16
N CYS A 27 10.48 3.48 -1.81
CA CYS A 27 11.12 2.62 -2.79
C CYS A 27 11.61 3.38 -4.04
N ALA A 28 10.85 4.39 -4.49
CA ALA A 28 11.26 5.23 -5.60
C ALA A 28 12.45 6.12 -5.25
N GLU A 29 12.44 6.73 -4.05
CA GLU A 29 13.54 7.54 -3.52
C GLU A 29 14.82 6.70 -3.40
N TRP A 30 14.74 5.51 -2.80
CA TRP A 30 15.87 4.58 -2.72
C TRP A 30 16.41 4.20 -4.10
N PHE A 31 15.53 3.86 -5.06
CA PHE A 31 15.97 3.49 -6.42
C PHE A 31 16.69 4.64 -7.13
N MET A 32 16.26 5.89 -6.92
CA MET A 32 16.86 7.08 -7.51
C MET A 32 18.18 7.50 -6.82
N GLU A 33 18.38 7.09 -5.57
CA GLU A 33 19.61 7.37 -4.81
C GLU A 33 20.77 6.43 -5.18
N LEU A 34 20.50 5.33 -5.88
CA LEU A 34 21.55 4.39 -6.29
C LEU A 34 22.45 4.98 -7.39
N ASP A 35 23.76 4.94 -7.15
CA ASP A 35 24.80 5.42 -8.07
C ASP A 35 24.85 4.61 -9.40
N ALA A 36 24.50 3.32 -9.34
CA ALA A 36 24.42 2.43 -10.49
C ALA A 36 23.16 1.54 -10.42
N PRO A 37 21.99 2.03 -10.90
CA PRO A 37 20.75 1.27 -10.85
C PRO A 37 20.81 0.07 -11.81
N THR A 38 20.54 -1.13 -11.30
CA THR A 38 20.52 -2.36 -12.11
C THR A 38 19.10 -2.76 -12.52
N ALA A 39 18.98 -3.52 -13.62
CA ALA A 39 17.69 -4.06 -14.06
C ALA A 39 17.03 -5.01 -13.03
N SER A 40 17.82 -5.66 -12.17
CA SER A 40 17.28 -6.50 -11.10
C SER A 40 16.65 -5.69 -9.96
N GLN A 41 17.20 -4.52 -9.64
CA GLN A 41 16.68 -3.63 -8.61
C GLN A 41 15.37 -2.96 -9.06
N SER A 42 15.26 -2.55 -10.32
CA SER A 42 14.00 -2.01 -10.86
C SER A 42 12.90 -3.08 -10.90
N ALA A 43 13.25 -4.33 -11.22
CA ALA A 43 12.33 -5.45 -11.16
C ALA A 43 11.83 -5.71 -9.73
N PHE A 44 12.72 -5.66 -8.72
CA PHE A 44 12.33 -5.79 -7.32
C PHE A 44 11.34 -4.69 -6.88
N VAL A 45 11.63 -3.43 -7.20
CA VAL A 45 10.72 -2.30 -6.89
C VAL A 45 9.35 -2.49 -7.55
N SER A 46 9.32 -2.95 -8.82
CA SER A 46 8.07 -3.22 -9.54
C SER A 46 7.23 -4.33 -8.89
N VAL A 47 7.85 -5.43 -8.44
CA VAL A 47 7.15 -6.53 -7.75
C VAL A 47 6.55 -6.05 -6.43
N VAL A 48 7.30 -5.27 -5.65
CA VAL A 48 6.82 -4.71 -4.37
C VAL A 48 5.60 -3.80 -4.60
N MET A 49 5.65 -2.91 -5.60
CA MET A 49 4.52 -2.04 -5.95
C MET A 49 3.30 -2.82 -6.46
N GLY A 50 3.52 -3.85 -7.28
CA GLY A 50 2.46 -4.69 -7.83
C GLY A 50 1.71 -5.47 -6.75
N VAL A 51 2.45 -6.09 -5.82
CA VAL A 51 1.85 -6.86 -4.71
C VAL A 51 1.03 -5.96 -3.80
N MET A 52 1.52 -4.76 -3.48
CA MET A 52 0.79 -3.80 -2.64
C MET A 52 -0.54 -3.38 -3.29
N THR A 53 -0.54 -3.11 -4.59
CA THR A 53 -1.77 -2.76 -5.34
C THR A 53 -2.75 -3.94 -5.37
N GLY A 54 -2.26 -5.17 -5.53
CA GLY A 54 -3.08 -6.38 -5.52
C GLY A 54 -3.75 -6.64 -4.17
N ILE A 55 -3.00 -6.54 -3.07
CA ILE A 55 -3.54 -6.70 -1.70
C ILE A 55 -4.59 -5.62 -1.42
N PHE A 56 -4.32 -4.38 -1.81
CA PHE A 56 -5.26 -3.27 -1.62
C PHE A 56 -6.55 -3.46 -2.44
N GLY A 57 -6.44 -3.92 -3.69
CA GLY A 57 -7.61 -4.22 -4.52
C GLY A 57 -8.49 -5.33 -3.95
N ILE A 58 -7.89 -6.40 -3.41
CA ILE A 58 -8.63 -7.47 -2.72
C ILE A 58 -9.35 -6.91 -1.48
N TRP A 59 -8.66 -6.05 -0.72
CA TRP A 59 -9.17 -5.49 0.52
C TRP A 59 -10.35 -4.50 0.28
N ILE A 60 -10.29 -3.64 -0.73
CA ILE A 60 -11.46 -2.84 -1.19
C ILE A 60 -12.62 -3.75 -1.61
N GLY A 61 -12.32 -4.82 -2.34
CA GLY A 61 -13.31 -5.80 -2.77
C GLY A 61 -14.01 -6.51 -1.61
N GLN A 62 -13.34 -6.65 -0.46
CA GLN A 62 -13.92 -7.17 0.76
C GLN A 62 -14.78 -6.13 1.48
N GLU A 63 -14.35 -4.87 1.58
CA GLU A 63 -15.18 -3.81 2.17
C GLU A 63 -16.52 -3.62 1.45
N HIS A 64 -16.53 -3.66 0.11
CA HIS A 64 -17.76 -3.54 -0.66
C HIS A 64 -18.76 -4.70 -0.43
N LYS A 65 -18.28 -5.86 0.03
CA LYS A 65 -19.14 -7.00 0.36
C LYS A 65 -19.77 -6.89 1.75
N VAL A 66 -19.17 -6.12 2.65
CA VAL A 66 -19.69 -5.92 4.02
C VAL A 66 -20.86 -4.93 4.05
N ASP A 67 -21.04 -4.15 2.99
CA ASP A 67 -22.09 -3.11 2.86
C ASP A 67 -23.38 -3.62 2.16
N LYS A 68 -23.49 -4.92 1.87
CA LYS A 68 -24.71 -5.58 1.37
C LYS A 68 -25.30 -6.50 2.43
#